data_AF-A0A0S7YK80-F1
#
_entry.id   AF-A0A0S7YK80-F1
#
_cell.length_a   1.000
_cell.length_b   1.000
_cell.length_c   1.000
_cell.angle_alpha   90.00
_cell.angle_beta   90.00
_cell.angle_gamma   90.00
#
_symmetry.space_group_name_H-M   'P 1'
#
loop_
_entity.id
_entity.type
_entity.pdbx_description
1 polymer ?
#
loop_
_entity_poly.entity_id
_entity_poly.type
_entity_poly.pdbx_seq_one_letter_code
_entity_poly.pdbx_strand_id
1 'polypeptide(L)'
;MSILFHCPRCHDALKADDRLAGILGYCPKCSGTLLFPGPQWIPPEEESRLGPEERLAERQGLLDRLRPVTAVAWLISLAVHMAIAALLWAVAWLVAAPAAEAPEEYKVNILLDLGQKDGTLQYRGPRDIVLKKQATPQEDLLGDLTRDRPPSELIEVGPAQGAPVLRLTDLDFEKGPAGSGFSTQFMGLGARGESFVYIVDKSGSMEMDERLDAAKAELRFSIERLPYAAKFHVMFYEDSDFKEAPSDKLVNASRSNKDRCYRVMAQVQARGGTDPMKAFLKAFKMQPDVIFFLTDGELNQVGDIVARVRRMNTEHAGGKTTVHTIGFINDMGERVLKKIAEENHGSYRFVSRAEATRLRQRHETPAEP
;
A
#
# COMPACT_ATOMS: atom_id res chain seq x y z
N MET A 1 -23.41 2.07 -35.73
CA MET A 1 -24.81 1.63 -35.54
C MET A 1 -25.70 2.88 -35.60
N SER A 2 -27.03 2.77 -35.67
CA SER A 2 -27.91 3.95 -35.71
C SER A 2 -28.76 4.02 -34.46
N ILE A 3 -28.79 5.18 -33.79
CA ILE A 3 -29.55 5.44 -32.58
C ILE A 3 -30.95 5.93 -32.98
N LEU A 4 -31.99 5.25 -32.48
CA LEU A 4 -33.39 5.65 -32.63
C LEU A 4 -33.85 6.30 -31.31
N PHE A 5 -34.38 7.51 -31.37
CA PHE A 5 -34.86 8.22 -30.19
C PHE A 5 -35.94 9.25 -30.56
N HIS A 6 -36.71 9.71 -29.59
CA HIS A 6 -37.75 10.71 -29.80
C HIS A 6 -37.24 12.09 -29.42
N CYS A 7 -37.55 13.11 -30.22
CA CYS A 7 -37.20 14.48 -29.89
C CYS A 7 -38.00 14.95 -28.65
N PRO A 8 -37.36 15.49 -27.59
CA PRO A 8 -38.06 15.92 -26.38
C PRO A 8 -38.97 17.15 -26.61
N ARG A 9 -38.85 17.81 -27.76
CA ARG A 9 -39.59 19.04 -28.07
C ARG A 9 -40.79 18.81 -28.99
N CYS A 10 -40.65 17.96 -30.00
CA CYS A 10 -41.74 17.69 -30.96
C CYS A 10 -42.24 16.24 -30.92
N HIS A 11 -41.65 15.38 -30.09
CA HIS A 11 -41.99 13.97 -29.94
C HIS A 11 -41.89 13.12 -31.23
N ASP A 12 -41.34 13.65 -32.32
CA ASP A 12 -41.06 12.88 -33.53
C ASP A 12 -39.93 11.88 -33.30
N ALA A 13 -40.06 10.70 -33.92
CA ALA A 13 -39.02 9.69 -33.97
C ALA A 13 -37.90 10.13 -34.93
N LEU A 14 -36.66 10.14 -34.44
CA LEU A 14 -35.46 10.52 -35.18
C LEU A 14 -34.46 9.35 -35.19
N LYS A 15 -33.70 9.26 -36.28
CA LYS A 15 -32.61 8.30 -36.47
C LYS A 15 -31.31 9.07 -36.67
N ALA A 16 -30.32 8.83 -35.81
CA ALA A 16 -29.01 9.47 -35.89
C ALA A 16 -27.89 8.43 -35.96
N ASP A 17 -26.75 8.82 -36.52
CA ASP A 17 -25.53 8.00 -36.47
C ASP A 17 -24.99 7.96 -35.03
N ASP A 18 -24.51 6.80 -34.60
CA ASP A 18 -23.90 6.58 -33.28
C ASP A 18 -22.70 7.50 -33.01
N ARG A 19 -22.02 8.00 -34.05
CA ARG A 19 -20.96 9.02 -33.91
C ARG A 19 -21.44 10.35 -33.31
N LEU A 20 -22.74 10.63 -33.38
CA LEU A 20 -23.33 11.86 -32.85
C LEU A 20 -23.75 11.73 -31.38
N ALA A 21 -23.60 10.54 -30.77
CA ALA A 21 -23.90 10.30 -29.36
C ALA A 21 -23.19 11.30 -28.43
N GLY A 22 -23.95 11.97 -27.56
CA GLY A 22 -23.43 12.93 -26.59
C GLY A 22 -23.07 14.31 -27.16
N ILE A 23 -23.30 14.55 -28.46
CA ILE A 23 -23.09 15.85 -29.11
C ILE A 23 -24.39 16.67 -29.09
N LEU A 24 -24.28 17.99 -28.94
CA LEU A 24 -25.40 18.93 -29.10
C LEU A 24 -25.65 19.20 -30.60
N GLY A 25 -26.89 19.02 -31.05
CA GLY A 25 -27.30 19.29 -32.43
C GLY A 25 -28.72 19.87 -32.51
N TYR A 26 -29.25 19.95 -33.74
CA TYR A 26 -30.58 20.50 -34.01
C TYR A 26 -31.52 19.44 -34.57
N CYS A 27 -32.78 19.46 -34.16
CA CYS A 27 -33.82 18.62 -34.74
C CYS A 27 -34.11 19.05 -36.19
N PRO A 28 -34.11 18.14 -37.19
CA PRO A 28 -34.46 18.49 -38.56
C PRO A 28 -35.95 18.85 -38.73
N LYS A 29 -36.81 18.48 -37.78
CA LYS A 29 -38.26 18.73 -37.82
C LYS A 29 -38.67 20.04 -37.14
N CYS A 30 -38.19 20.28 -35.92
CA CYS A 30 -38.60 21.44 -35.12
C CYS A 30 -37.51 22.50 -34.92
N SER A 31 -36.31 22.28 -35.49
CA SER A 31 -35.13 23.15 -35.37
C SER A 31 -34.71 23.45 -33.92
N GLY A 32 -35.25 22.73 -32.93
CA GLY A 32 -34.87 22.84 -31.53
C GLY A 32 -33.53 22.18 -31.25
N THR A 33 -32.75 22.78 -30.36
CA THR A 33 -31.51 22.20 -29.84
C THR A 33 -31.83 20.91 -29.06
N LEU A 34 -31.11 19.83 -29.35
CA LEU A 34 -31.22 18.55 -28.66
C LEU A 34 -29.83 17.96 -28.41
N LEU A 35 -29.70 17.24 -27.32
CA LEU A 35 -28.53 16.42 -27.03
C LEU A 35 -28.82 15.00 -27.53
N PHE A 36 -28.00 14.48 -28.45
CA PHE A 36 -28.18 13.11 -28.92
C PHE A 36 -27.89 12.13 -27.75
N PRO A 37 -28.82 11.23 -27.40
CA PRO A 37 -28.61 10.31 -26.29
C PRO A 37 -27.41 9.40 -26.57
N GLY A 38 -26.60 9.14 -25.56
CA GLY A 38 -25.51 8.16 -25.64
C GLY A 38 -26.05 6.76 -25.94
N PRO A 39 -25.23 5.84 -26.48
CA PRO A 39 -25.65 4.46 -26.71
C PRO A 39 -26.16 3.87 -25.39
N GLN A 40 -27.48 3.65 -25.32
CA GLN A 40 -28.08 2.93 -24.21
C GLN A 40 -27.59 1.49 -24.32
N TRP A 41 -26.94 1.00 -23.27
CA TRP A 41 -26.64 -0.41 -23.13
C TRP A 41 -27.98 -1.16 -23.07
N ILE A 42 -28.36 -1.82 -24.16
CA ILE A 42 -29.48 -2.74 -24.22
C ILE A 42 -28.85 -4.12 -23.94
N PRO A 43 -29.13 -4.76 -22.80
CA PRO A 43 -28.72 -6.15 -22.59
C PRO A 43 -29.34 -7.03 -23.68
N PRO A 44 -28.65 -8.06 -24.18
CA PRO A 44 -29.19 -8.93 -25.23
C PRO A 44 -30.44 -9.64 -24.69
N GLU A 45 -31.61 -9.28 -25.19
CA GLU A 45 -32.90 -9.83 -24.77
C GLU A 45 -33.20 -11.22 -25.37
N GLU A 46 -32.16 -11.97 -25.75
CA GLU A 46 -32.28 -13.26 -26.42
C GLU A 46 -31.72 -14.44 -25.59
N GLU A 47 -31.26 -14.18 -24.36
CA GLU A 47 -30.70 -15.20 -23.45
C GLU A 47 -31.69 -15.66 -22.36
N SER A 48 -32.96 -15.21 -22.43
CA SER A 48 -33.99 -15.53 -21.43
C SER A 48 -34.95 -16.66 -21.83
N ARG A 49 -34.80 -17.27 -23.02
CA ARG A 49 -35.73 -18.32 -23.49
C ARG A 49 -35.43 -19.76 -23.05
N LEU A 50 -34.22 -20.05 -22.55
CA LEU A 50 -33.88 -21.40 -22.06
C LEU A 50 -34.24 -21.54 -20.58
N GLY A 51 -34.98 -22.59 -20.24
CA GLY A 51 -35.37 -22.87 -18.85
C GLY A 51 -34.15 -23.16 -17.95
N PRO A 52 -34.27 -23.01 -16.62
CA PRO A 52 -33.17 -23.28 -15.68
C PRO A 52 -32.57 -24.69 -15.86
N GLU A 53 -33.40 -25.68 -16.17
CA GLU A 53 -32.99 -27.08 -16.34
C GLU A 53 -32.19 -27.32 -17.63
N GLU A 54 -32.54 -26.66 -18.74
CA GLU A 54 -31.80 -26.77 -19.99
C GLU A 54 -30.42 -26.11 -19.89
N ARG A 55 -30.31 -24.97 -19.19
CA ARG A 55 -29.03 -24.30 -18.92
C ARG A 55 -28.12 -25.15 -18.04
N LEU A 56 -28.69 -25.89 -17.08
CA LEU A 56 -27.95 -26.82 -16.23
C LEU A 56 -27.44 -28.02 -17.04
N ALA A 57 -28.27 -28.59 -17.91
CA ALA A 57 -27.91 -29.72 -18.77
C ALA A 57 -26.81 -29.35 -19.79
N GLU A 58 -26.88 -28.16 -20.39
CA GLU A 58 -25.87 -27.68 -21.33
C GLU A 58 -24.53 -27.40 -20.64
N ARG A 59 -24.55 -26.77 -19.46
CA ARG A 59 -23.35 -26.56 -18.63
C ARG A 59 -22.73 -27.89 -18.19
N GLN A 60 -23.54 -28.86 -17.78
CA GLN A 60 -23.06 -30.19 -17.39
C GLN A 60 -22.42 -30.94 -18.58
N GLY A 61 -23.06 -30.91 -19.75
CA GLY A 61 -22.51 -31.54 -20.96
C GLY A 61 -21.20 -30.91 -21.45
N LEU A 62 -21.04 -29.58 -21.29
CA LEU A 62 -19.79 -28.89 -21.63
C LEU A 62 -18.66 -29.23 -20.66
N LEU A 63 -18.96 -29.32 -19.36
CA LEU A 63 -18.01 -29.73 -18.34
C LEU A 63 -17.57 -31.19 -18.52
N ASP A 64 -18.48 -32.10 -18.88
CA ASP A 64 -18.17 -33.51 -19.12
C ASP A 64 -17.26 -33.73 -20.34
N ARG A 65 -17.35 -32.87 -21.36
CA ARG A 65 -16.43 -32.90 -22.51
C ARG A 65 -15.04 -32.35 -22.19
N LEU A 66 -14.93 -31.45 -21.21
CA LEU A 66 -13.66 -30.80 -20.83
C LEU A 66 -12.91 -31.55 -19.72
N ARG A 67 -13.61 -32.33 -18.90
CA ARG A 67 -13.05 -33.17 -17.82
C ARG A 67 -11.81 -33.98 -18.20
N PRO A 68 -11.75 -34.72 -19.32
CA PRO A 68 -10.57 -35.50 -19.67
C PRO A 68 -9.37 -34.62 -20.05
N VAL A 69 -9.59 -33.48 -20.70
CA VAL A 69 -8.53 -32.55 -21.12
C VAL A 69 -7.92 -31.84 -19.91
N THR A 70 -8.77 -31.43 -18.95
CA THR A 70 -8.28 -30.80 -17.72
C THR A 70 -7.53 -31.80 -16.84
N ALA A 71 -8.01 -33.05 -16.70
CA ALA A 71 -7.37 -34.06 -15.87
C ALA A 71 -5.94 -34.40 -16.34
N VAL A 72 -5.73 -34.49 -17.67
CA VAL A 72 -4.39 -34.72 -18.24
C VAL A 72 -3.47 -33.53 -17.97
N ALA A 73 -3.97 -32.29 -18.08
CA ALA A 73 -3.18 -31.10 -17.78
C ALA A 73 -2.74 -31.03 -16.31
N TRP A 74 -3.62 -31.42 -15.37
CA TRP A 74 -3.28 -31.51 -13.94
C TRP A 74 -2.21 -32.58 -13.66
N LEU A 75 -2.28 -33.74 -14.31
CA LEU A 75 -1.29 -34.81 -14.15
C LEU A 75 0.10 -34.42 -14.69
N ILE A 76 0.14 -33.76 -15.85
CA ILE A 76 1.40 -33.24 -16.42
C ILE A 76 1.99 -32.18 -15.50
N SER A 77 1.16 -31.25 -15.02
CA SER A 77 1.60 -30.22 -14.07
C SER A 77 2.17 -30.83 -12.79
N LEU A 78 1.48 -31.80 -12.19
CA LEU A 78 1.95 -32.50 -10.99
C LEU A 78 3.28 -33.22 -11.22
N ALA A 79 3.44 -33.89 -12.37
CA ALA A 79 4.69 -34.57 -12.72
C ALA A 79 5.87 -33.60 -12.85
N VAL A 80 5.66 -32.42 -13.46
CA VAL A 80 6.68 -31.37 -13.58
C VAL A 80 7.10 -30.85 -12.21
N HIS A 81 6.13 -30.56 -11.32
CA HIS A 81 6.44 -30.08 -9.97
C HIS A 81 7.19 -31.13 -9.14
N MET A 82 6.82 -32.42 -9.25
CA MET A 82 7.52 -33.51 -8.58
C MET A 82 8.96 -33.68 -9.08
N ALA A 83 9.21 -33.50 -10.38
CA ALA A 83 10.55 -33.53 -10.95
C ALA A 83 11.42 -32.36 -10.44
N ILE A 84 10.85 -31.16 -10.36
CA ILE A 84 11.55 -29.98 -9.81
C ILE A 84 11.89 -30.20 -8.33
N ALA A 85 10.94 -30.71 -7.53
CA ALA A 85 11.18 -31.00 -6.11
C ALA A 85 12.28 -32.04 -5.91
N ALA A 86 12.30 -33.11 -6.71
CA ALA A 86 13.34 -34.14 -6.67
C ALA A 86 14.71 -33.58 -7.05
N LEU A 87 14.78 -32.69 -8.05
CA LEU A 87 16.02 -32.02 -8.45
C LEU A 87 16.54 -31.12 -7.33
N LEU A 88 15.67 -30.32 -6.71
CA LEU A 88 16.05 -29.45 -5.60
C LEU A 88 16.53 -30.26 -4.39
N TRP A 89 15.89 -31.38 -4.09
CA TRP A 89 16.33 -32.29 -3.03
C TRP A 89 17.70 -32.91 -3.33
N ALA A 90 17.94 -33.34 -4.57
CA ALA A 90 19.25 -33.87 -4.98
C ALA A 90 20.36 -32.81 -4.91
N VAL A 91 20.07 -31.56 -5.30
CA VAL A 91 21.02 -30.44 -5.17
C VAL A 91 21.31 -30.13 -3.70
N ALA A 92 20.28 -30.10 -2.85
CA ALA A 92 20.45 -29.90 -1.41
C ALA A 92 21.33 -31.00 -0.79
N TRP A 93 21.12 -32.26 -1.18
CA TRP A 93 21.94 -33.38 -0.72
C TRP A 93 23.39 -33.28 -1.22
N LEU A 94 23.60 -32.84 -2.46
CA LEU A 94 24.94 -32.63 -3.03
C LEU A 94 25.70 -31.50 -2.33
N VAL A 95 25.01 -30.43 -1.95
CA VAL A 95 25.59 -29.28 -1.22
C VAL A 95 25.79 -29.59 0.27
N ALA A 96 24.97 -30.47 0.84
CA ALA A 96 25.03 -30.87 2.25
C ALA A 96 26.09 -31.96 2.54
N ALA A 97 27.01 -32.25 1.62
CA ALA A 97 28.18 -33.07 1.92
C ALA A 97 28.93 -32.43 3.11
N PRO A 98 29.09 -33.13 4.25
CA PRO A 98 29.74 -32.55 5.40
C PRO A 98 31.22 -32.33 5.08
N ALA A 99 31.61 -31.06 4.91
CA ALA A 99 33.00 -30.68 5.00
C ALA A 99 33.47 -31.07 6.41
N ALA A 100 34.52 -31.91 6.49
CA ALA A 100 35.17 -32.21 7.74
C ALA A 100 35.78 -30.91 8.29
N GLU A 101 35.07 -30.23 9.18
CA GLU A 101 35.54 -29.01 9.83
C GLU A 101 36.69 -29.36 10.79
N ALA A 102 37.90 -28.92 10.43
CA ALA A 102 39.01 -28.85 11.36
C ALA A 102 38.74 -27.73 12.39
N PRO A 103 39.06 -27.91 13.69
CA PRO A 103 38.78 -26.89 14.69
C PRO A 103 39.66 -25.65 14.47
N GLU A 104 39.03 -24.52 14.16
CA GLU A 104 39.68 -23.20 14.12
C GLU A 104 40.09 -22.78 15.54
N GLU A 105 41.39 -22.88 15.84
CA GLU A 105 41.98 -22.43 17.09
C GLU A 105 42.46 -20.98 16.93
N TYR A 106 41.70 -20.02 17.45
CA TYR A 106 42.09 -18.60 17.45
C TYR A 106 43.01 -18.30 18.64
N LYS A 107 44.29 -18.03 18.37
CA LYS A 107 45.24 -17.47 19.35
C LYS A 107 45.23 -15.95 19.27
N VAL A 108 44.72 -15.28 20.31
CA VAL A 108 44.71 -13.81 20.40
C VAL A 108 45.74 -13.35 21.43
N ASN A 109 46.78 -12.64 20.98
CA ASN A 109 47.73 -11.95 21.85
C ASN A 109 47.23 -10.52 22.11
N ILE A 110 46.74 -10.24 23.31
CA ILE A 110 46.34 -8.89 23.71
C ILE A 110 47.49 -8.22 24.45
N LEU A 111 48.07 -7.18 23.86
CA LEU A 111 49.04 -6.30 24.51
C LEU A 111 48.25 -5.24 25.29
N LEU A 112 48.09 -5.41 26.61
CA LEU A 112 47.53 -4.38 27.48
C LEU A 112 48.65 -3.46 27.98
N ASP A 113 48.67 -2.23 27.46
CA ASP A 113 49.44 -1.12 28.02
C ASP A 113 48.70 -0.57 29.25
N LEU A 114 49.28 -0.77 30.43
CA LEU A 114 48.75 -0.24 31.69
C LEU A 114 49.80 0.65 32.34
N GLY A 115 49.48 1.94 32.37
CA GLY A 115 50.27 3.00 32.99
C GLY A 115 50.43 2.85 34.51
N GLN A 116 51.69 2.66 34.88
CA GLN A 116 52.43 3.06 36.09
C GLN A 116 51.67 3.59 37.32
N LYS A 117 51.77 2.84 38.42
CA LYS A 117 51.99 3.37 39.78
C LYS A 117 53.05 2.52 40.49
N ASP A 118 53.99 3.20 41.13
CA ASP A 118 54.87 2.68 42.18
C ASP A 118 56.10 1.83 41.76
N GLY A 119 56.80 2.28 40.72
CA GLY A 119 58.26 2.12 40.63
C GLY A 119 58.85 0.70 40.50
N THR A 120 58.02 -0.32 40.28
CA THR A 120 58.51 -1.70 40.06
C THR A 120 57.75 -2.33 38.89
N LEU A 121 58.42 -2.48 37.73
CA LEU A 121 57.87 -3.18 36.57
C LEU A 121 57.93 -4.69 36.81
N GLN A 122 56.79 -5.32 37.11
CA GLN A 122 56.68 -6.78 37.08
C GLN A 122 56.20 -7.25 35.70
N TYR A 123 57.11 -7.83 34.91
CA TYR A 123 56.76 -8.55 33.69
C TYR A 123 55.99 -9.82 34.06
N ARG A 124 54.68 -9.86 33.76
CA ARG A 124 53.87 -11.08 33.84
C ARG A 124 53.77 -11.64 32.42
N GLY A 125 54.49 -12.74 32.16
CA GLY A 125 54.54 -13.38 30.84
C GLY A 125 53.15 -13.78 30.29
N PRO A 126 53.05 -14.03 28.97
CA PRO A 126 51.79 -14.32 28.30
C PRO A 126 51.12 -15.58 28.87
N ARG A 127 49.81 -15.50 29.12
CA ARG A 127 48.97 -16.65 29.48
C ARG A 127 48.09 -17.00 28.29
N ASP A 128 48.21 -18.23 27.80
CA ASP A 128 47.27 -18.79 26.83
C ASP A 128 45.92 -19.03 27.52
N ILE A 129 44.87 -18.34 27.07
CA ILE A 129 43.49 -18.60 27.51
C ILE A 129 42.79 -19.37 26.39
N VAL A 130 42.49 -20.64 26.63
CA VAL A 130 41.73 -21.49 25.71
C VAL A 130 40.23 -21.23 25.91
N LEU A 131 39.60 -20.50 24.99
CA LEU A 131 38.15 -20.32 24.98
C LEU A 131 37.48 -21.45 24.17
N LYS A 132 36.85 -22.40 24.86
CA LYS A 132 35.96 -23.38 24.22
C LYS A 132 34.59 -22.75 24.02
N LYS A 133 34.09 -22.74 22.78
CA LYS A 133 32.71 -22.36 22.45
C LYS A 133 31.77 -23.43 23.00
N GLN A 134 31.21 -23.21 24.19
CA GLN A 134 30.08 -24.00 24.68
C GLN A 134 28.80 -23.41 24.10
N ALA A 135 28.02 -24.23 23.39
CA ALA A 135 26.65 -23.90 23.00
C ALA A 135 25.76 -24.02 24.23
N THR A 136 25.20 -22.91 24.70
CA THR A 136 24.20 -22.89 25.77
C THR A 136 22.82 -23.18 25.17
N PRO A 137 22.05 -24.14 25.73
CA PRO A 137 20.63 -24.31 25.43
C PRO A 137 19.82 -23.09 25.88
N GLN A 138 18.87 -22.69 25.04
CA GLN A 138 17.96 -21.58 25.27
C GLN A 138 16.88 -22.02 26.27
N GLU A 139 17.03 -21.62 27.55
CA GLU A 139 15.98 -21.75 28.57
C GLU A 139 15.03 -20.54 28.54
N ASP A 140 13.76 -20.85 28.78
CA ASP A 140 12.59 -19.96 28.81
C ASP A 140 12.78 -18.74 29.73
N LEU A 141 12.85 -17.55 29.13
CA LEU A 141 12.70 -16.26 29.82
C LEU A 141 11.26 -15.78 29.70
N LEU A 142 10.34 -16.54 30.31
CA LEU A 142 8.95 -16.13 30.54
C LEU A 142 8.61 -16.37 32.01
N GLY A 143 9.15 -15.53 32.88
CA GLY A 143 8.77 -15.56 34.29
C GLY A 143 9.71 -14.82 35.23
N ASP A 144 9.92 -13.51 35.07
CA ASP A 144 10.35 -12.70 36.22
C ASP A 144 10.21 -11.17 36.05
N LEU A 145 9.01 -10.66 35.73
CA LEU A 145 8.73 -9.22 35.87
C LEU A 145 7.32 -8.98 36.43
N THR A 146 7.06 -9.53 37.62
CA THR A 146 5.97 -9.05 38.48
C THR A 146 6.46 -8.88 39.90
N ARG A 147 7.19 -7.79 40.16
CA ARG A 147 7.23 -7.10 41.46
C ARG A 147 7.95 -5.77 41.30
N ASP A 148 7.15 -4.72 41.14
CA ASP A 148 7.24 -3.47 41.89
C ASP A 148 6.56 -2.35 41.11
N ARG A 149 5.31 -2.05 41.49
CA ARG A 149 4.69 -0.76 41.21
C ARG A 149 3.81 -0.37 42.41
N PRO A 150 3.98 0.84 42.99
CA PRO A 150 3.14 1.29 44.09
C PRO A 150 1.72 1.65 43.60
N PRO A 151 0.71 1.66 44.50
CA PRO A 151 -0.69 1.75 44.12
C PRO A 151 -1.05 3.18 43.75
N SER A 152 -1.59 3.38 42.54
CA SER A 152 -2.31 4.60 42.15
C SER A 152 -3.81 4.30 42.20
N GLU A 153 -4.53 5.20 42.85
CA GLU A 153 -5.95 5.23 43.18
C GLU A 153 -6.92 4.69 42.12
N LEU A 154 -7.88 3.89 42.59
CA LEU A 154 -9.10 3.52 41.89
C LEU A 154 -9.96 4.76 41.67
N ILE A 155 -10.22 5.11 40.40
CA ILE A 155 -11.36 5.95 40.03
C ILE A 155 -12.50 5.00 39.67
N GLU A 156 -13.52 4.96 40.51
CA GLU A 156 -14.80 4.31 40.23
C GLU A 156 -15.51 5.03 39.08
N VAL A 157 -15.83 4.31 38.01
CA VAL A 157 -16.71 4.80 36.94
C VAL A 157 -18.09 4.19 37.14
N GLY A 158 -19.01 4.98 37.70
CA GLY A 158 -20.44 4.69 37.73
C GLY A 158 -21.10 4.93 36.35
N PRO A 159 -22.31 4.37 36.11
CA PRO A 159 -22.91 4.38 34.78
C PRO A 159 -23.68 5.69 34.53
N ALA A 160 -23.32 6.42 33.47
CA ALA A 160 -24.10 7.55 33.01
C ALA A 160 -24.09 7.66 31.47
N GLN A 161 -25.21 7.21 30.90
CA GLN A 161 -26.00 7.85 29.83
C GLN A 161 -25.33 8.99 29.03
N GLY A 162 -25.26 8.81 27.71
CA GLY A 162 -24.96 9.87 26.75
C GLY A 162 -23.80 9.50 25.82
N ALA A 163 -24.13 8.97 24.64
CA ALA A 163 -23.15 8.78 23.58
C ALA A 163 -22.50 10.13 23.22
N PRO A 164 -21.16 10.25 23.19
CA PRO A 164 -20.53 11.48 22.73
C PRO A 164 -20.67 11.54 21.21
N VAL A 165 -21.41 12.54 20.73
CA VAL A 165 -21.34 12.99 19.35
C VAL A 165 -19.92 13.51 19.12
N LEU A 166 -19.13 12.79 18.31
CA LEU A 166 -17.78 13.17 17.94
C LEU A 166 -17.82 14.56 17.26
N ARG A 167 -17.31 15.59 17.92
CA ARG A 167 -17.09 16.90 17.30
C ARG A 167 -15.77 16.86 16.54
N LEU A 168 -15.81 17.34 15.29
CA LEU A 168 -14.73 17.28 14.29
C LEU A 168 -13.46 18.08 14.63
N THR A 169 -13.35 18.63 15.85
CA THR A 169 -12.25 19.49 16.29
C THR A 169 -11.19 18.77 17.13
N ASP A 170 -11.45 17.53 17.55
CA ASP A 170 -10.55 16.77 18.44
C ASP A 170 -9.70 15.72 17.70
N LEU A 171 -9.50 15.90 16.39
CA LEU A 171 -8.50 15.11 15.67
C LEU A 171 -7.12 15.68 16.00
N ASP A 172 -6.25 14.84 16.54
CA ASP A 172 -4.84 15.13 16.83
C ASP A 172 -4.09 15.52 15.54
N PHE A 173 -4.24 16.78 15.12
CA PHE A 173 -3.33 17.41 14.17
C PHE A 173 -2.02 17.60 14.90
N GLU A 174 -1.12 16.62 14.81
CA GLU A 174 0.24 16.79 15.28
C GLU A 174 0.82 18.07 14.66
N LYS A 175 1.36 18.90 15.55
CA LYS A 175 1.60 20.33 15.39
C LYS A 175 2.72 20.59 14.37
N GLY A 176 2.41 20.49 13.09
CA GLY A 176 3.18 21.10 12.01
C GLY A 176 3.12 22.64 12.10
N PRO A 177 4.09 23.36 11.50
CA PRO A 177 4.14 24.82 11.59
C PRO A 177 2.82 25.44 11.13
N ALA A 178 2.36 26.43 11.88
CA ALA A 178 1.15 27.21 11.60
C ALA A 178 1.33 28.04 10.31
N GLY A 179 1.33 27.38 9.17
CA GLY A 179 1.40 27.99 7.84
C GLY A 179 0.04 28.08 7.19
N SER A 180 -0.15 29.03 6.27
CA SER A 180 -1.22 28.96 5.28
C SER A 180 -1.07 27.66 4.49
N GLY A 181 -2.13 26.85 4.40
CA GLY A 181 -2.09 25.57 3.71
C GLY A 181 -3.40 24.83 3.87
N PHE A 182 -3.72 23.96 2.92
CA PHE A 182 -4.91 23.11 2.97
C PHE A 182 -4.63 21.92 3.88
N SER A 183 -5.65 21.43 4.59
CA SER A 183 -5.55 20.20 5.37
C SER A 183 -6.12 19.04 4.57
N THR A 184 -5.45 17.90 4.64
CA THR A 184 -5.99 16.61 4.19
C THR A 184 -5.61 15.53 5.18
N GLN A 185 -6.23 14.37 5.05
CA GLN A 185 -5.95 13.21 5.86
C GLN A 185 -5.87 11.98 4.96
N PHE A 186 -4.95 11.08 5.25
CA PHE A 186 -4.86 9.78 4.59
C PHE A 186 -4.62 8.70 5.65
N MET A 187 -5.48 7.68 5.70
CA MET A 187 -5.39 6.61 6.70
C MET A 187 -5.41 7.09 8.15
N GLY A 188 -6.17 8.15 8.43
CA GLY A 188 -6.21 8.76 9.76
C GLY A 188 -5.06 9.74 10.04
N LEU A 189 -4.02 9.80 9.20
CA LEU A 189 -2.90 10.71 9.37
C LEU A 189 -3.19 12.05 8.70
N GLY A 190 -3.28 13.11 9.50
CA GLY A 190 -3.52 14.48 9.03
C GLY A 190 -2.24 15.18 8.59
N ALA A 191 -2.31 15.95 7.51
CA ALA A 191 -1.21 16.80 7.06
C ALA A 191 -1.72 18.15 6.55
N ARG A 192 -0.82 19.13 6.49
CA ARG A 192 -1.10 20.49 6.03
C ARG A 192 -0.08 20.95 5.00
N GLY A 193 -0.55 21.45 3.86
CA GLY A 193 0.30 21.90 2.75
C GLY A 193 -0.50 22.44 1.57
N GLU A 194 0.17 22.97 0.55
CA GLU A 194 -0.46 23.39 -0.71
C GLU A 194 -0.36 22.30 -1.78
N SER A 195 0.65 21.42 -1.67
CA SER A 195 0.96 20.37 -2.62
C SER A 195 1.20 19.02 -1.94
N PHE A 196 0.52 17.98 -2.43
CA PHE A 196 0.50 16.64 -1.84
C PHE A 196 0.91 15.58 -2.86
N VAL A 197 1.82 14.69 -2.49
CA VAL A 197 2.16 13.52 -3.30
C VAL A 197 1.84 12.25 -2.51
N TYR A 198 1.15 11.31 -3.15
CA TYR A 198 0.84 10.02 -2.57
C TYR A 198 1.69 8.95 -3.25
N ILE A 199 2.53 8.26 -2.48
CA ILE A 199 3.28 7.09 -2.92
C ILE A 199 2.60 5.88 -2.27
N VAL A 200 1.98 5.03 -3.09
CA VAL A 200 1.17 3.91 -2.62
C VAL A 200 1.74 2.61 -3.15
N ASP A 201 1.99 1.68 -2.24
CA ASP A 201 2.42 0.33 -2.57
C ASP A 201 1.34 -0.43 -3.32
N LYS A 202 1.72 -1.07 -4.43
CA LYS A 202 0.88 -2.01 -5.16
C LYS A 202 1.62 -3.33 -5.45
N SER A 203 2.61 -3.68 -4.62
CA SER A 203 3.27 -4.98 -4.65
C SER A 203 2.26 -6.13 -4.49
N GLY A 204 2.68 -7.36 -4.83
CA GLY A 204 1.80 -8.54 -4.79
C GLY A 204 1.20 -8.82 -3.41
N SER A 205 1.89 -8.45 -2.32
CA SER A 205 1.38 -8.61 -0.95
C SER A 205 0.16 -7.73 -0.66
N MET A 206 -0.04 -6.65 -1.43
CA MET A 206 -1.21 -5.78 -1.37
C MET A 206 -2.47 -6.39 -2.01
N GLU A 207 -2.35 -7.53 -2.70
CA GLU A 207 -3.50 -8.29 -3.21
C GLU A 207 -4.23 -9.02 -2.06
N MET A 208 -3.47 -9.45 -1.04
CA MET A 208 -4.04 -10.18 0.09
C MET A 208 -4.97 -9.30 0.92
N ASP A 209 -6.05 -9.89 1.44
CA ASP A 209 -7.04 -9.23 2.30
C ASP A 209 -7.62 -7.92 1.72
N GLU A 210 -7.60 -7.74 0.39
CA GLU A 210 -8.10 -6.54 -0.29
C GLU A 210 -7.40 -5.24 0.18
N ARG A 211 -6.13 -5.34 0.60
CA ARG A 211 -5.35 -4.22 1.13
C ARG A 211 -5.27 -3.05 0.16
N LEU A 212 -4.99 -3.35 -1.11
CA LEU A 212 -4.94 -2.35 -2.16
C LEU A 212 -6.28 -1.63 -2.33
N ASP A 213 -7.40 -2.34 -2.20
CA ASP A 213 -8.73 -1.74 -2.37
C ASP A 213 -9.10 -0.85 -1.17
N ALA A 214 -8.76 -1.25 0.05
CA ALA A 214 -8.83 -0.37 1.21
C ALA A 214 -7.94 0.88 1.05
N ALA A 215 -6.72 0.73 0.52
CA ALA A 215 -5.82 1.83 0.23
C ALA A 215 -6.39 2.80 -0.83
N LYS A 216 -6.96 2.27 -1.92
CA LYS A 216 -7.62 3.07 -2.96
C LYS A 216 -8.86 3.81 -2.44
N ALA A 217 -9.67 3.17 -1.60
CA ALA A 217 -10.87 3.79 -1.02
C ALA A 217 -10.51 5.01 -0.16
N GLU A 218 -9.55 4.86 0.74
CA GLU A 218 -9.04 5.96 1.57
C GLU A 218 -8.31 7.02 0.75
N LEU A 219 -7.57 6.64 -0.28
CA LEU A 219 -6.89 7.57 -1.17
C LEU A 219 -7.91 8.43 -1.92
N ARG A 220 -8.98 7.81 -2.45
CA ARG A 220 -10.09 8.50 -3.10
C ARG A 220 -10.67 9.57 -2.17
N PHE A 221 -10.93 9.19 -0.92
CA PHE A 221 -11.50 10.07 0.09
C PHE A 221 -10.57 11.23 0.46
N SER A 222 -9.27 10.96 0.59
CA SER A 222 -8.24 11.97 0.81
C SER A 222 -8.21 13.01 -0.32
N ILE A 223 -8.21 12.54 -1.58
CA ILE A 223 -8.18 13.40 -2.77
C ILE A 223 -9.50 14.17 -2.93
N GLU A 224 -10.64 13.56 -2.61
CA GLU A 224 -11.94 14.22 -2.74
C GLU A 224 -12.03 15.47 -1.83
N ARG A 225 -11.44 15.41 -0.64
CA ARG A 225 -11.40 16.52 0.32
C ARG A 225 -10.48 17.68 -0.08
N LEU A 226 -9.57 17.46 -1.03
CA LEU A 226 -8.66 18.51 -1.47
C LEU A 226 -9.44 19.64 -2.18
N PRO A 227 -9.27 20.91 -1.77
CA PRO A 227 -9.87 22.05 -2.45
C PRO A 227 -9.17 22.29 -3.79
N TYR A 228 -9.87 22.94 -4.72
CA TYR A 228 -9.37 23.20 -6.09
C TYR A 228 -7.95 23.81 -6.15
N ALA A 229 -7.61 24.67 -5.18
CA ALA A 229 -6.33 25.35 -5.11
C ALA A 229 -5.17 24.42 -4.68
N ALA A 230 -5.45 23.32 -3.98
CA ALA A 230 -4.44 22.32 -3.64
C ALA A 230 -3.96 21.58 -4.88
N LYS A 231 -2.67 21.25 -4.92
CA LYS A 231 -2.07 20.41 -5.97
C LYS A 231 -1.87 19.00 -5.46
N PHE A 232 -2.07 18.00 -6.33
CA PHE A 232 -1.85 16.62 -5.98
C PHE A 232 -1.24 15.80 -7.12
N HIS A 233 -0.59 14.71 -6.76
CA HIS A 233 -0.09 13.67 -7.65
C HIS A 233 -0.04 12.33 -6.91
N VAL A 234 -0.29 11.23 -7.61
CA VAL A 234 -0.34 9.87 -7.07
C VAL A 234 0.59 8.97 -7.87
N MET A 235 1.39 8.17 -7.17
CA MET A 235 2.27 7.17 -7.74
C MET A 235 2.02 5.82 -7.06
N PHE A 236 1.57 4.85 -7.85
CA PHE A 236 1.45 3.46 -7.41
C PHE A 236 2.71 2.70 -7.82
N TYR A 237 3.57 2.34 -6.88
CA TYR A 237 4.87 1.72 -7.19
C TYR A 237 4.82 0.19 -7.07
N GLU A 238 5.57 -0.49 -7.94
CA GLU A 238 5.84 -1.93 -7.92
C GLU A 238 7.27 -2.15 -8.39
N ASP A 239 8.00 -3.10 -7.81
CA ASP A 239 9.40 -3.34 -8.14
C ASP A 239 10.14 -1.99 -8.21
N SER A 240 10.78 -1.71 -9.35
CA SER A 240 11.44 -0.45 -9.65
C SER A 240 10.67 0.42 -10.67
N ASP A 241 9.36 0.26 -10.80
CA ASP A 241 8.50 1.06 -11.68
C ASP A 241 7.31 1.66 -10.91
N PHE A 242 6.59 2.60 -11.52
CA PHE A 242 5.40 3.19 -10.92
C PHE A 242 4.39 3.66 -11.96
N LYS A 243 3.10 3.54 -11.61
CA LYS A 243 1.99 4.08 -12.37
C LYS A 243 1.59 5.44 -11.81
N GLU A 244 1.58 6.46 -12.65
CA GLU A 244 1.24 7.83 -12.26
C GLU A 244 -0.23 8.17 -12.52
N ALA A 245 -0.78 9.03 -11.67
CA ALA A 245 -2.10 9.62 -11.80
C ALA A 245 -2.18 11.00 -11.14
N PRO A 246 -2.98 11.96 -11.65
CA PRO A 246 -3.68 11.95 -12.93
C PRO A 246 -2.82 12.38 -14.13
N SER A 247 -1.60 12.85 -13.91
CA SER A 247 -0.62 13.25 -14.93
C SER A 247 0.79 12.82 -14.52
N ASP A 248 1.84 13.38 -15.11
CA ASP A 248 3.27 13.15 -14.79
C ASP A 248 3.88 14.24 -13.89
N LYS A 249 3.03 15.13 -13.37
CA LYS A 249 3.34 16.31 -12.55
C LYS A 249 2.20 16.62 -11.58
N LEU A 250 2.50 17.47 -10.60
CA LEU A 250 1.51 18.06 -9.70
C LEU A 250 0.45 18.87 -10.47
N VAL A 251 -0.82 18.59 -10.19
CA VAL A 251 -1.96 19.31 -10.78
C VAL A 251 -2.96 19.74 -9.74
N ASN A 252 -3.70 20.81 -10.01
CA ASN A 252 -4.81 21.26 -9.17
C ASN A 252 -5.85 20.16 -8.95
N ALA A 253 -6.44 20.12 -7.76
CA ALA A 253 -7.54 19.23 -7.38
C ALA A 253 -8.88 19.64 -8.01
N SER A 254 -8.87 19.90 -9.32
CA SER A 254 -10.07 20.12 -10.14
C SER A 254 -10.86 18.83 -10.30
N ARG A 255 -12.18 18.92 -10.48
CA ARG A 255 -13.02 17.74 -10.69
C ARG A 255 -12.53 16.87 -11.85
N SER A 256 -12.14 17.50 -12.97
CA SER A 256 -11.57 16.79 -14.12
C SER A 256 -10.28 16.03 -13.81
N ASN A 257 -9.39 16.60 -12.98
CA ASN A 257 -8.16 15.93 -12.54
C ASN A 257 -8.44 14.81 -11.53
N LYS A 258 -9.38 15.01 -10.60
CA LYS A 258 -9.83 13.96 -9.68
C LYS A 258 -10.43 12.77 -10.45
N ASP A 259 -11.32 13.03 -11.40
CA ASP A 259 -11.92 12.00 -12.25
C ASP A 259 -10.88 11.24 -13.08
N ARG A 260 -9.87 11.94 -13.62
CA ARG A 260 -8.72 11.31 -14.28
C ARG A 260 -7.98 10.38 -13.33
N CYS A 261 -7.72 10.85 -12.11
CA CYS A 261 -7.03 10.06 -11.10
C CYS A 261 -7.81 8.78 -10.76
N TYR A 262 -9.13 8.89 -10.57
CA TYR A 262 -10.00 7.77 -10.22
C TYR A 262 -10.07 6.72 -11.34
N ARG A 263 -10.07 7.14 -12.62
CA ARG A 263 -10.00 6.20 -13.74
C ARG A 263 -8.70 5.40 -13.77
N VAL A 264 -7.56 6.04 -13.52
CA VAL A 264 -6.28 5.33 -13.45
C VAL A 264 -6.25 4.39 -12.24
N MET A 265 -6.67 4.88 -11.08
CA MET A 265 -6.72 4.12 -9.84
C MET A 265 -7.60 2.86 -9.95
N ALA A 266 -8.72 2.92 -10.67
CA ALA A 266 -9.58 1.76 -10.93
C ALA A 266 -8.89 0.66 -11.76
N GLN A 267 -7.86 1.00 -12.55
CA GLN A 267 -7.10 0.05 -13.37
C GLN A 267 -5.86 -0.52 -12.65
N VAL A 268 -5.51 0.02 -11.48
CA VAL A 268 -4.34 -0.45 -10.73
C VAL A 268 -4.64 -1.80 -10.09
N GLN A 269 -3.76 -2.78 -10.32
CA GLN A 269 -3.81 -4.10 -9.70
C GLN A 269 -2.51 -4.33 -8.92
N ALA A 270 -2.61 -5.13 -7.86
CA ALA A 270 -1.46 -5.51 -7.04
C ALA A 270 -0.61 -6.54 -7.79
N ARG A 271 0.70 -6.30 -7.92
CA ARG A 271 1.69 -7.21 -8.52
C ARG A 271 3.11 -6.71 -8.27
N GLY A 272 4.11 -7.57 -8.48
CA GLY A 272 5.53 -7.21 -8.36
C GLY A 272 6.01 -7.12 -6.92
N GLY A 273 7.26 -6.71 -6.75
CA GLY A 273 7.93 -6.49 -5.47
C GLY A 273 7.88 -5.03 -4.99
N THR A 274 8.80 -4.68 -4.09
CA THR A 274 8.71 -3.44 -3.29
C THR A 274 10.02 -2.66 -3.36
N ASP A 275 10.20 -1.76 -4.35
CA ASP A 275 11.28 -0.76 -4.37
C ASP A 275 10.72 0.67 -4.64
N PRO A 276 10.46 1.46 -3.59
CA PRO A 276 9.87 2.79 -3.73
C PRO A 276 10.85 3.86 -4.24
N MET A 277 12.12 3.54 -4.49
CA MET A 277 13.18 4.54 -4.64
C MET A 277 12.99 5.44 -5.86
N LYS A 278 12.52 4.90 -6.99
CA LYS A 278 12.23 5.72 -8.17
C LYS A 278 11.03 6.64 -7.95
N ALA A 279 10.01 6.17 -7.22
CA ALA A 279 8.85 6.97 -6.87
C ALA A 279 9.23 8.13 -5.92
N PHE A 280 10.05 7.87 -4.90
CA PHE A 280 10.58 8.93 -4.03
C PHE A 280 11.42 9.95 -4.80
N LEU A 281 12.33 9.49 -5.66
CA LEU A 281 13.15 10.39 -6.47
C LEU A 281 12.29 11.33 -7.33
N LYS A 282 11.27 10.78 -7.99
CA LYS A 282 10.31 11.56 -8.79
C LYS A 282 9.50 12.51 -7.91
N ALA A 283 9.03 12.06 -6.75
CA ALA A 283 8.28 12.89 -5.79
C ALA A 283 9.10 14.09 -5.32
N PHE A 284 10.32 13.90 -4.82
CA PHE A 284 11.15 15.00 -4.32
C PHE A 284 11.53 15.99 -5.41
N LYS A 285 11.69 15.54 -6.67
CA LYS A 285 11.90 16.44 -7.82
C LYS A 285 10.68 17.34 -8.12
N MET A 286 9.48 16.95 -7.69
CA MET A 286 8.29 17.81 -7.78
C MET A 286 8.23 18.85 -6.66
N GLN A 287 9.09 18.74 -5.63
CA GLN A 287 9.15 19.62 -4.46
C GLN A 287 7.79 19.82 -3.77
N PRO A 288 7.06 18.74 -3.43
CA PRO A 288 5.79 18.89 -2.72
C PRO A 288 6.01 19.33 -1.27
N ASP A 289 4.99 19.90 -0.65
CA ASP A 289 5.00 20.19 0.78
C ASP A 289 4.92 18.90 1.60
N VAL A 290 4.06 17.97 1.14
CA VAL A 290 3.77 16.72 1.85
C VAL A 290 3.85 15.53 0.92
N ILE A 291 4.54 14.48 1.37
CA ILE A 291 4.49 13.13 0.81
C ILE A 291 3.79 12.21 1.82
N PHE A 292 2.75 11.51 1.38
CA PHE A 292 2.22 10.35 2.08
C PHE A 292 2.78 9.08 1.44
N PHE A 293 3.45 8.25 2.24
CA PHE A 293 4.00 6.97 1.81
C PHE A 293 3.28 5.82 2.50
N LEU A 294 2.60 4.97 1.73
CA LEU A 294 1.91 3.78 2.23
C LEU A 294 2.58 2.52 1.72
N THR A 295 2.86 1.59 2.63
CA THR A 295 3.35 0.23 2.33
C THR A 295 2.90 -0.74 3.40
N ASP A 296 2.84 -2.03 3.06
CA ASP A 296 2.62 -3.11 4.02
C ASP A 296 3.91 -3.63 4.66
N GLY A 297 5.03 -2.92 4.48
CA GLY A 297 6.21 -3.06 5.33
C GLY A 297 7.26 -4.06 4.86
N GLU A 298 7.14 -4.61 3.63
CA GLU A 298 8.18 -5.44 3.02
C GLU A 298 9.36 -4.61 2.48
N LEU A 299 9.93 -3.73 3.31
CA LEU A 299 11.05 -2.85 2.94
C LEU A 299 12.43 -3.40 3.29
N ASN A 300 12.52 -4.56 3.94
CA ASN A 300 13.77 -5.13 4.45
C ASN A 300 14.80 -5.43 3.36
N GLN A 301 14.37 -5.51 2.10
CA GLN A 301 15.23 -5.77 0.95
C GLN A 301 15.81 -4.47 0.34
N VAL A 302 15.30 -3.30 0.73
CA VAL A 302 15.61 -2.01 0.09
C VAL A 302 16.78 -1.29 0.79
N GLY A 303 17.90 -1.97 1.04
CA GLY A 303 19.15 -1.38 1.58
C GLY A 303 18.97 -0.28 2.65
N ASP A 304 19.81 0.76 2.61
CA ASP A 304 19.66 1.94 3.48
C ASP A 304 18.63 2.94 2.92
N ILE A 305 17.35 2.54 2.87
CA ILE A 305 16.25 3.38 2.38
C ILE A 305 16.13 4.69 3.17
N VAL A 306 16.34 4.66 4.49
CA VAL A 306 16.21 5.83 5.37
C VAL A 306 17.18 6.93 4.94
N ALA A 307 18.48 6.62 4.86
CA ALA A 307 19.47 7.62 4.46
C ALA A 307 19.28 8.10 3.02
N ARG A 308 18.80 7.23 2.12
CA ARG A 308 18.51 7.61 0.74
C ARG A 308 17.33 8.57 0.64
N VAL A 309 16.24 8.32 1.36
CA VAL A 309 15.06 9.21 1.41
C VAL A 309 15.43 10.57 2.00
N ARG A 310 16.12 10.60 3.15
CA ARG A 310 16.61 11.84 3.75
C ARG A 310 17.48 12.63 2.77
N ARG A 311 18.43 11.96 2.11
CA ARG A 311 19.32 12.60 1.14
C ARG A 311 18.55 13.20 -0.04
N MET A 312 17.59 12.47 -0.61
CA MET A 312 16.77 12.99 -1.72
C MET A 312 15.93 14.20 -1.30
N ASN A 313 15.41 14.22 -0.07
CA ASN A 313 14.69 15.39 0.45
C ASN A 313 15.61 16.62 0.51
N THR A 314 16.82 16.46 1.05
CA THR A 314 17.81 17.54 1.10
C THR A 314 18.25 18.00 -0.29
N GLU A 315 18.61 17.07 -1.18
CA GLU A 315 19.18 17.37 -2.50
C GLU A 315 18.16 17.94 -3.49
N HIS A 316 16.91 17.49 -3.45
CA HIS A 316 15.90 17.87 -4.47
C HIS A 316 14.82 18.81 -3.94
N ALA A 317 14.52 18.79 -2.65
CA ALA A 317 13.49 19.63 -2.03
C ALA A 317 14.03 20.58 -0.95
N GLY A 318 15.35 20.64 -0.76
CA GLY A 318 15.99 21.51 0.24
C GLY A 318 15.63 21.15 1.69
N GLY A 319 15.20 19.91 1.93
CA GLY A 319 14.76 19.42 3.25
C GLY A 319 13.40 19.96 3.70
N LYS A 320 12.60 20.55 2.79
CA LYS A 320 11.33 21.21 3.13
C LYS A 320 10.12 20.29 3.06
N THR A 321 10.23 19.17 2.34
CA THR A 321 9.12 18.23 2.18
C THR A 321 8.94 17.41 3.44
N THR A 322 7.73 17.38 3.98
CA THR A 322 7.33 16.50 5.07
C THR A 322 6.96 15.12 4.52
N VAL A 323 7.51 14.04 5.07
CA VAL A 323 7.18 12.66 4.66
C VAL A 323 6.44 11.95 5.79
N HIS A 324 5.15 11.70 5.60
CA HIS A 324 4.39 10.85 6.49
C HIS A 324 4.39 9.41 5.98
N THR A 325 4.55 8.45 6.90
CA THR A 325 4.61 7.03 6.55
C THR A 325 3.46 6.26 7.18
N ILE A 326 2.91 5.31 6.42
CA ILE A 326 1.77 4.50 6.83
C ILE A 326 2.16 3.03 6.64
N GLY A 327 2.23 2.30 7.76
CA GLY A 327 2.42 0.85 7.78
C GLY A 327 1.07 0.15 7.72
N PHE A 328 0.89 -0.75 6.77
CA PHE A 328 -0.40 -1.37 6.52
C PHE A 328 -0.41 -2.85 6.90
N ILE A 329 -1.25 -3.23 7.87
CA ILE A 329 -1.49 -4.57 8.42
C ILE A 329 -0.29 -5.24 9.09
N ASN A 330 0.91 -5.09 8.56
CA ASN A 330 2.12 -5.74 9.01
C ASN A 330 3.12 -4.73 9.59
N ASP A 331 3.75 -5.09 10.71
CA ASP A 331 4.68 -4.27 11.48
C ASP A 331 6.16 -4.53 11.13
N MET A 332 6.48 -5.48 10.25
CA MET A 332 7.86 -5.81 9.84
C MET A 332 8.67 -4.57 9.44
N GLY A 333 8.05 -3.62 8.72
CA GLY A 333 8.68 -2.38 8.26
C GLY A 333 8.57 -1.20 9.24
N GLU A 334 7.89 -1.35 10.37
CA GLU A 334 7.51 -0.24 11.26
C GLU A 334 8.72 0.59 11.71
N ARG A 335 9.81 -0.08 12.12
CA ARG A 335 11.04 0.62 12.56
C ARG A 335 11.64 1.49 11.45
N VAL A 336 11.60 1.02 10.21
CA VAL A 336 12.11 1.75 9.05
C VAL A 336 11.18 2.92 8.71
N LEU A 337 9.86 2.68 8.70
CA LEU A 337 8.85 3.69 8.41
C LEU A 337 8.85 4.84 9.42
N LYS A 338 8.98 4.52 10.71
CA LYS A 338 9.14 5.53 11.79
C LYS A 338 10.36 6.41 11.55
N LYS A 339 11.52 5.80 11.28
CA LYS A 339 12.75 6.55 10.99
C LYS A 339 12.63 7.43 9.74
N ILE A 340 11.97 6.96 8.68
CA ILE A 340 11.74 7.78 7.48
C ILE A 340 10.90 9.01 7.85
N ALA A 341 9.82 8.84 8.62
CA ALA A 341 8.98 9.95 9.03
C ALA A 341 9.74 10.93 9.94
N GLU A 342 10.42 10.43 10.97
CA GLU A 342 11.21 11.23 11.92
C GLU A 342 12.30 12.06 11.22
N GLU A 343 13.06 11.45 10.31
CA GLU A 343 14.13 12.14 9.57
C GLU A 343 13.63 13.12 8.49
N ASN A 344 12.32 13.16 8.23
CA ASN A 344 11.70 14.02 7.23
C ASN A 344 10.49 14.81 7.80
N HIS A 345 10.54 15.17 9.09
CA HIS A 345 9.57 16.06 9.74
C HIS A 345 8.11 15.60 9.67
N GLY A 346 7.89 14.29 9.54
CA GLY A 346 6.56 13.69 9.46
C GLY A 346 6.26 12.79 10.66
N SER A 347 5.16 12.06 10.52
CA SER A 347 4.63 11.15 11.53
C SER A 347 4.38 9.79 10.90
N TYR A 348 4.44 8.75 11.71
CA TYR A 348 4.13 7.38 11.31
C TYR A 348 2.77 6.96 11.83
N ARG A 349 2.01 6.22 11.01
CA ARG A 349 0.76 5.58 11.42
C ARG A 349 0.75 4.11 11.02
N PHE A 350 0.50 3.23 11.99
CA PHE A 350 0.16 1.83 11.72
C PHE A 350 -1.33 1.67 11.50
N VAL A 351 -1.77 0.95 10.47
CA VAL A 351 -3.17 0.60 10.23
C VAL A 351 -3.32 -0.90 10.37
N SER A 352 -4.05 -1.35 11.38
CA SER A 352 -4.31 -2.78 11.59
C SER A 352 -5.30 -3.34 10.55
N ARG A 353 -5.34 -4.67 10.38
CA ARG A 353 -6.32 -5.35 9.50
C ARG A 353 -7.77 -4.99 9.86
N ALA A 354 -8.09 -4.94 11.16
CA ALA A 354 -9.43 -4.58 11.62
C ALA A 354 -9.80 -3.14 11.23
N GLU A 355 -8.85 -2.20 11.31
CA GLU A 355 -9.06 -0.82 10.88
C GLU A 355 -9.18 -0.71 9.36
N ALA A 356 -8.33 -1.37 8.60
CA ALA A 356 -8.42 -1.43 7.13
C ALA A 356 -9.81 -1.89 6.67
N THR A 357 -10.35 -2.92 7.31
CA THR A 357 -11.70 -3.44 7.03
C THR A 357 -12.78 -2.39 7.32
N ARG A 358 -12.70 -1.69 8.45
CA ARG A 358 -13.65 -0.63 8.82
C ARG A 358 -13.57 0.58 7.89
N LEU A 359 -12.36 0.96 7.48
CA LEU A 359 -12.14 2.08 6.56
C LEU A 359 -12.78 1.78 5.20
N ARG A 360 -12.58 0.57 4.68
CA ARG A 360 -13.25 0.11 3.46
C ARG A 360 -14.78 0.17 3.58
N GLN A 361 -15.33 -0.45 4.64
CA GLN A 361 -16.79 -0.50 4.84
C GLN A 361 -17.41 0.91 4.90
N ARG A 362 -16.73 1.87 5.53
CA ARG A 362 -17.18 3.27 5.59
C ARG A 362 -17.41 3.89 4.21
N HIS A 363 -16.64 3.50 3.20
CA HIS A 363 -16.74 4.05 1.85
C HIS A 363 -17.64 3.23 0.93
N GLU A 364 -17.98 1.99 1.31
CA GLU A 364 -18.93 1.15 0.57
C GLU A 364 -20.39 1.44 0.95
N THR A 365 -20.67 1.91 2.17
CA THR A 365 -22.01 2.34 2.54
C THR A 365 -22.31 3.70 1.91
N PRO A 366 -23.34 3.83 1.04
CA PRO A 366 -23.82 5.15 0.64
C PRO A 366 -24.25 5.90 1.91
N ALA A 367 -23.87 7.17 2.03
CA ALA A 367 -24.44 8.05 3.05
C ALA A 367 -25.97 7.94 2.94
N GLU A 368 -26.62 7.46 4.00
CA GLU A 368 -28.08 7.46 4.06
C GLU A 368 -28.57 8.91 3.83
N PRO A 369 -29.60 9.09 2.99
CA PRO A 369 -30.05 10.40 2.52
C PRO A 369 -30.58 11.32 3.62
#